data_AF-A0A6L4Z7R4-F1
#
_entry.id   AF-A0A6L4Z7R4-F1
#
_cell.length_a   1.000
_cell.length_b   1.000
_cell.length_c   1.000
_cell.angle_alpha   90.00
_cell.angle_beta   90.00
_cell.angle_gamma   90.00
#
_symmetry.space_group_name_H-M   'P 1'
#
loop_
_entity.id
_entity.type
_entity.pdbx_description
1 polymer ?
#
loop_
_entity_poly.entity_id
_entity_poly.type
_entity_poly.pdbx_seq_one_letter_code
_entity_poly.pdbx_strand_id
1 'polypeptide(L)'
;MYLPFLNDVDQLGVTAVNKQKTFLAFGLFIIMLLVLFPSQTYGQAGVLIPNDLTGNAQITNPNASKFSTATALSLSEMTVKIDINNQFAHVRVMQIYSNNTGLILEGKYVFLIPTTAIISDFA
;
A
#
# COMPACT_ATOMS: atom_id res chain seq x y z
N MET A 1 -35.93 -65.21 -3.99
CA MET A 1 -34.78 -64.84 -4.84
C MET A 1 -34.76 -63.32 -4.90
N TYR A 2 -33.97 -62.67 -4.03
CA TYR A 2 -33.93 -61.21 -3.89
C TYR A 2 -32.69 -60.71 -4.64
N LEU A 3 -32.87 -59.83 -5.63
CA LEU A 3 -31.77 -59.31 -6.45
C LEU A 3 -31.03 -58.19 -5.69
N PRO A 4 -29.71 -58.28 -5.44
CA PRO A 4 -28.96 -57.26 -4.71
C PRO A 4 -28.55 -56.03 -5.55
N PHE A 5 -28.93 -55.97 -6.83
CA PHE A 5 -28.38 -55.00 -7.79
C PHE A 5 -28.96 -53.57 -7.71
N LEU A 6 -30.05 -53.32 -6.98
CA LEU A 6 -30.64 -51.97 -6.91
C LEU A 6 -29.94 -51.02 -5.92
N ASN A 7 -29.25 -51.53 -4.89
CA ASN A 7 -28.64 -50.67 -3.86
C ASN A 7 -27.36 -49.97 -4.32
N ASP A 8 -26.59 -50.55 -5.23
CA ASP A 8 -25.29 -50.01 -5.64
C ASP A 8 -25.42 -48.78 -6.55
N VAL A 9 -26.48 -48.69 -7.36
CA VAL A 9 -26.71 -47.56 -8.28
C VAL A 9 -27.11 -46.29 -7.51
N ASP A 10 -27.94 -46.45 -6.47
CA ASP A 10 -28.35 -45.34 -5.60
C ASP A 10 -27.18 -44.83 -4.73
N GLN A 11 -26.31 -45.72 -4.25
CA GLN A 11 -25.12 -45.31 -3.48
C GLN A 11 -24.09 -44.56 -4.34
N LEU A 12 -23.91 -44.95 -5.61
CA LEU A 12 -23.05 -44.23 -6.54
C LEU A 12 -23.57 -42.81 -6.83
N GLY A 13 -24.89 -42.65 -6.99
CA GLY A 13 -25.53 -41.34 -7.19
C GLY A 13 -25.37 -40.40 -5.98
N VAL A 14 -25.61 -40.90 -4.77
CA VAL A 14 -25.45 -40.11 -3.53
C VAL A 14 -23.99 -39.72 -3.30
N THR A 15 -23.05 -40.61 -3.59
CA THR A 15 -21.60 -40.35 -3.44
C THR A 15 -21.11 -39.31 -4.46
N ALA A 16 -21.58 -39.37 -5.70
CA ALA A 16 -21.25 -38.40 -6.74
C ALA A 16 -21.79 -36.99 -6.41
N VAL A 17 -23.03 -36.89 -5.92
CA VAL A 17 -23.65 -35.63 -5.51
C VAL A 17 -22.91 -35.00 -4.31
N ASN A 18 -22.49 -35.81 -3.33
CA ASN A 18 -21.72 -35.31 -2.19
C ASN A 18 -20.33 -34.83 -2.61
N LYS A 19 -19.66 -35.51 -3.53
CA LYS A 19 -18.35 -35.08 -4.05
C LYS A 19 -18.44 -33.75 -4.80
N GLN A 20 -19.50 -33.54 -5.58
CA GLN A 20 -19.77 -32.27 -6.27
C GLN A 20 -20.05 -31.11 -5.30
N LYS A 21 -20.85 -31.35 -4.26
CA LYS A 21 -21.14 -30.35 -3.21
C LYS A 21 -19.89 -29.96 -2.44
N THR A 22 -19.02 -30.92 -2.10
CA THR A 22 -17.75 -30.66 -1.43
C THR A 22 -16.81 -29.86 -2.34
N PHE A 23 -16.77 -30.17 -3.64
CA PHE A 23 -15.97 -29.40 -4.61
C PHE A 23 -16.46 -27.96 -4.75
N LEU A 24 -17.78 -27.74 -4.85
CA LEU A 24 -18.38 -26.41 -4.90
C LEU A 24 -18.15 -25.63 -3.59
N ALA A 25 -18.35 -26.27 -2.44
CA ALA A 25 -18.12 -25.65 -1.13
C ALA A 25 -16.65 -25.24 -0.94
N PHE A 26 -15.72 -26.08 -1.40
CA PHE A 26 -14.29 -25.77 -1.37
C PHE A 26 -13.93 -24.60 -2.30
N GLY A 27 -14.50 -24.54 -3.50
CA GLY A 27 -14.34 -23.40 -4.40
C GLY A 27 -14.86 -22.10 -3.81
N LEU A 28 -16.04 -22.14 -3.18
CA LEU A 28 -16.65 -20.98 -2.53
C LEU A 28 -15.84 -20.53 -1.30
N PHE A 29 -15.29 -21.48 -0.54
CA PHE A 29 -14.37 -21.21 0.56
C PHE A 29 -13.08 -20.52 0.10
N ILE A 30 -12.50 -20.95 -1.03
CA ILE A 30 -11.31 -20.29 -1.61
C ILE A 30 -11.64 -18.87 -2.07
N ILE A 31 -12.79 -18.66 -2.74
CA ILE A 31 -13.22 -17.31 -3.16
C ILE A 31 -13.43 -16.42 -1.94
N MET A 32 -14.10 -16.92 -0.90
CA MET A 32 -14.28 -16.20 0.36
C MET A 32 -12.93 -15.85 1.00
N LEU A 33 -11.98 -16.77 1.01
CA LEU A 33 -10.63 -16.54 1.52
C LEU A 33 -9.92 -15.42 0.74
N LEU A 34 -10.07 -15.39 -0.59
CA LEU A 34 -9.47 -14.38 -1.46
C LEU A 34 -10.03 -12.96 -1.24
N VAL A 35 -11.31 -12.83 -0.87
CA VAL A 35 -11.95 -11.53 -0.60
C VAL A 35 -11.57 -10.99 0.79
N LEU A 36 -11.14 -11.84 1.71
CA LEU A 36 -10.80 -11.46 3.09
C LEU A 36 -9.38 -10.88 3.25
N PHE A 37 -8.51 -10.99 2.25
CA PHE A 37 -7.20 -10.35 2.31
C PHE A 37 -7.32 -8.89 1.88
N PRO A 38 -7.14 -7.91 2.79
CA PRO A 38 -7.07 -6.52 2.38
C PRO A 38 -5.91 -6.36 1.41
N SER A 39 -6.18 -5.84 0.22
CA SER A 39 -5.13 -5.43 -0.72
C SER A 39 -4.29 -4.36 -0.01
N GLN A 40 -3.04 -4.72 0.31
CA GLN A 40 -2.07 -3.74 0.79
C GLN A 40 -1.86 -2.74 -0.34
N THR A 41 -2.51 -1.59 -0.21
CA THR A 41 -2.36 -0.51 -1.15
C THR A 41 -1.09 0.23 -0.76
N TYR A 42 -0.06 0.13 -1.60
CA TYR A 42 1.20 0.84 -1.39
C TYR A 42 1.06 2.23 -2.01
N GLY A 43 0.91 3.26 -1.16
CA GLY A 43 1.09 4.64 -1.58
C GLY A 43 2.57 4.95 -1.73
N GLN A 44 2.97 5.50 -2.87
CA GLN A 44 4.34 5.95 -3.07
C GLN A 44 4.52 7.35 -2.46
N ALA A 45 5.49 7.50 -1.55
CA ALA A 45 5.76 8.77 -0.87
C ALA A 45 6.79 9.62 -1.63
N GLY A 46 6.72 10.94 -1.43
CA GLY A 46 7.69 11.89 -1.96
C GLY A 46 8.94 12.00 -1.09
N VAL A 47 9.90 12.78 -1.58
CA VAL A 47 11.11 13.16 -0.85
C VAL A 47 11.32 14.67 -0.92
N LEU A 48 11.59 15.29 0.23
CA LEU A 48 12.07 16.67 0.30
C LEU A 48 13.61 16.67 0.21
N ILE A 49 14.13 17.32 -0.82
CA ILE A 49 15.57 17.43 -1.08
C ILE A 49 15.98 18.87 -0.79
N PRO A 50 16.86 19.13 0.19
CA PRO A 50 17.41 20.46 0.42
C PRO A 50 18.35 20.84 -0.73
N ASN A 51 18.23 22.07 -1.21
CA ASN A 51 19.02 22.55 -2.35
C ASN A 51 20.41 23.03 -1.94
N ASP A 52 20.58 23.44 -0.67
CA ASP A 52 21.79 24.09 -0.19
C ASP A 52 22.21 23.57 1.19
N LEU A 53 23.07 22.56 1.19
CA LEU A 53 23.73 22.05 2.40
C LEU A 53 25.17 22.57 2.54
N THR A 54 25.74 23.16 1.49
CA THR A 54 27.19 23.41 1.37
C THR A 54 27.56 24.77 0.75
N GLY A 55 26.62 25.48 0.14
CA GLY A 55 26.78 26.78 -0.52
C GLY A 55 26.54 27.95 0.45
N ASN A 56 25.31 28.46 0.55
CA ASN A 56 24.94 29.60 1.41
C ASN A 56 24.84 29.23 2.90
N ALA A 57 24.46 27.98 3.20
CA ALA A 57 24.41 27.48 4.57
C ALA A 57 25.80 27.47 5.24
N GLN A 58 26.86 27.21 4.46
CA GLN A 58 28.24 27.20 4.95
C GLN A 58 28.81 28.59 5.20
N ILE A 59 28.46 29.58 4.38
CA ILE A 59 28.88 30.97 4.59
C ILE A 59 28.33 31.50 5.93
N THR A 60 27.13 31.04 6.32
CA THR A 60 26.43 31.49 7.53
C THR A 60 26.78 30.64 8.76
N ASN A 61 27.10 29.36 8.56
CA ASN A 61 27.58 28.47 9.61
C ASN A 61 28.75 27.62 9.09
N PRO A 62 29.98 27.82 9.60
CA PRO A 62 31.15 27.07 9.14
C PRO A 62 31.06 25.55 9.40
N ASN A 63 30.11 25.09 10.22
CA ASN A 63 29.82 23.67 10.44
C ASN A 63 28.78 23.08 9.49
N ALA A 64 28.21 23.84 8.54
CA ALA A 64 27.16 23.34 7.64
C ALA A 64 27.64 22.15 6.77
N SER A 65 28.92 22.12 6.37
CA SER A 65 29.55 20.98 5.69
C SER A 65 29.45 19.64 6.44
N LYS A 66 29.17 19.66 7.76
CA LYS A 66 28.97 18.44 8.54
C LYS A 66 27.55 17.87 8.42
N PHE A 67 26.61 18.60 7.82
CA PHE A 67 25.25 18.12 7.62
C PHE A 67 25.12 17.37 6.28
N SER A 68 24.81 16.09 6.37
CA SER A 68 24.28 15.31 5.25
C SER A 68 22.80 15.66 5.07
N THR A 69 22.23 15.44 3.88
CA THR A 69 20.78 15.58 3.62
C THR A 69 19.93 14.91 4.69
N ALA A 70 20.36 13.73 5.17
CA ALA A 70 19.66 12.96 6.20
C ALA A 70 19.74 13.58 7.61
N THR A 71 20.71 14.44 7.88
CA THR A 71 20.86 15.11 9.19
C THR A 71 20.29 16.52 9.20
N ALA A 72 20.26 17.21 8.06
CA ALA A 72 19.68 18.56 7.96
C ALA A 72 18.15 18.57 7.98
N LEU A 73 17.52 17.67 7.21
CA LEU A 73 16.07 17.47 7.17
C LEU A 73 15.74 16.04 7.56
N SER A 74 14.87 15.89 8.55
CA SER A 74 14.39 14.58 9.00
C SER A 74 12.88 14.48 8.81
N LEU A 75 12.41 13.36 8.24
CA LEU A 75 10.98 13.06 8.16
C LEU A 75 10.45 12.75 9.57
N SER A 76 9.67 13.65 10.13
CA SER A 76 9.08 13.53 11.47
C SER A 76 7.79 12.73 11.49
N GLU A 77 6.96 12.89 10.44
CA GLU A 77 5.72 12.14 10.31
C GLU A 77 5.53 11.71 8.85
N MET A 78 5.07 10.47 8.67
CA MET A 78 4.61 9.96 7.39
C MET A 78 3.30 9.21 7.59
N THR A 79 2.24 9.74 6.99
CA THR A 79 0.91 9.13 7.03
C THR A 79 0.43 8.92 5.61
N VAL A 80 0.08 7.69 5.26
CA VAL A 80 -0.55 7.33 3.98
C VAL A 80 -1.92 6.76 4.30
N LYS A 81 -2.98 7.43 3.84
CA LYS A 81 -4.37 6.98 3.98
C LYS A 81 -4.92 6.64 2.61
N ILE A 82 -5.60 5.50 2.54
CA ILE A 82 -6.16 4.98 1.29
C ILE A 82 -7.59 4.55 1.56
N ASP A 83 -8.52 5.27 0.94
CA ASP A 83 -9.95 5.02 1.02
C ASP A 83 -10.44 4.51 -0.33
N ILE A 84 -10.94 3.28 -0.37
CA ILE A 84 -11.46 2.67 -1.60
C ILE A 84 -12.98 2.71 -1.56
N ASN A 85 -13.59 3.44 -2.49
CA ASN A 85 -15.03 3.51 -2.66
C ASN A 85 -15.41 3.37 -4.14
N ASN A 86 -16.40 2.53 -4.43
CA ASN A 86 -16.93 2.34 -5.79
C ASN A 86 -15.84 2.11 -6.87
N GLN A 87 -14.80 1.32 -6.53
CA GLN A 87 -13.64 1.02 -7.39
C GLN A 87 -12.68 2.22 -7.65
N PHE A 88 -12.89 3.35 -6.98
CA PHE A 88 -11.96 4.47 -6.95
C PHE A 88 -11.14 4.44 -5.66
N ALA A 89 -9.83 4.65 -5.77
CA ALA A 89 -8.93 4.79 -4.63
C ALA A 89 -8.62 6.27 -4.42
N HIS A 90 -8.99 6.79 -3.25
CA HIS A 90 -8.58 8.11 -2.77
C HIS A 90 -7.36 7.94 -1.90
N VAL A 91 -6.24 8.51 -2.33
CA VAL A 91 -4.95 8.41 -1.62
C VAL A 91 -4.59 9.78 -1.06
N ARG A 92 -4.34 9.85 0.24
CA ARG A 92 -3.80 11.03 0.92
C ARG A 92 -2.45 10.69 1.51
N VAL A 93 -1.43 11.44 1.10
CA VAL A 93 -0.06 11.36 1.64
C VAL A 93 0.21 12.63 2.44
N MET A 94 0.62 12.47 3.70
CA MET A 94 1.05 13.56 4.56
C MET A 94 2.47 13.29 5.03
N GLN A 95 3.36 14.24 4.80
CA GLN A 95 4.76 14.16 5.20
C GLN A 95 5.15 15.45 5.92
N ILE A 96 5.63 15.33 7.16
CA ILE A 96 6.11 16.46 7.96
C ILE A 96 7.61 16.33 8.10
N TYR A 97 8.36 17.32 7.64
CA TYR A 97 9.82 17.38 7.76
C TYR A 97 10.24 18.39 8.83
N SER A 98 11.19 17.98 9.67
CA SER A 98 11.84 18.85 10.64
C SER A 98 13.16 19.37 10.08
N ASN A 99 13.39 20.68 10.23
CA ASN A 99 14.65 21.33 9.95
C ASN A 99 15.52 21.34 11.21
N ASN A 100 16.63 20.60 11.18
CA ASN A 100 17.52 20.41 12.32
C ASN A 100 18.76 21.33 12.27
N THR A 101 18.82 22.26 11.33
CA THR A 101 19.99 23.13 11.12
C THR A 101 19.89 24.47 11.83
N GLY A 102 18.68 24.90 12.21
CA GLY A 102 18.43 26.22 12.78
C GLY A 102 18.55 27.38 11.78
N LEU A 103 18.70 27.08 10.48
CA LEU A 103 18.82 28.05 9.38
C LEU A 103 17.59 27.98 8.47
N ILE A 104 17.33 29.02 7.69
CA ILE A 104 16.35 28.91 6.59
C ILE A 104 16.94 27.95 5.54
N LEU A 105 16.17 26.92 5.18
CA LEU A 105 16.55 25.95 4.17
C LEU A 105 15.57 26.01 3.01
N GLU A 106 16.11 26.15 1.80
CA GLU A 106 15.37 25.94 0.57
C GLU A 106 15.43 24.48 0.15
N GLY A 107 14.35 23.97 -0.42
CA GLY A 107 14.28 22.59 -0.87
C GLY A 107 13.30 22.39 -2.01
N LYS A 108 13.42 21.23 -2.64
CA LYS A 108 12.54 20.76 -3.70
C LYS A 108 11.84 19.49 -3.23
N TYR A 109 10.51 19.51 -3.25
CA TYR A 109 9.70 18.33 -2.99
C TYR A 109 9.44 17.58 -4.30
N VAL A 110 9.78 16.29 -4.33
CA VAL A 110 9.63 15.43 -5.50
C VAL A 110 8.81 14.21 -5.11
N PHE A 111 7.74 13.94 -5.85
CA PHE A 111 6.90 12.76 -5.67
C PHE A 111 6.49 12.20 -7.03
N LEU A 112 6.14 10.91 -7.04
CA LEU A 112 5.71 10.21 -8.24
C LEU A 112 4.20 9.98 -8.18
N ILE A 113 3.56 10.11 -9.34
CA ILE A 113 2.13 9.91 -9.50
C ILE A 113 1.95 8.77 -10.51
N PRO A 114 1.15 7.74 -10.19
CA PRO A 114 0.78 6.73 -11.16
C PRO A 114 0.19 7.38 -12.42
N THR A 115 0.50 6.85 -13.60
CA THR A 115 -0.02 7.40 -14.87
C THR A 115 -1.54 7.32 -14.99
N THR A 116 -2.18 6.53 -14.12
CA THR A 116 -3.65 6.36 -14.02
C THR A 116 -4.29 7.21 -12.92
N ALA A 117 -3.51 8.02 -12.19
CA ALA A 117 -3.99 8.85 -11.09
C ALA A 117 -3.95 10.34 -11.46
N ILE A 118 -4.74 11.14 -10.74
CA ILE A 118 -4.77 12.60 -10.86
C ILE A 118 -4.60 13.24 -9.47
N ILE A 119 -4.01 14.44 -9.43
CA ILE A 119 -3.94 15.24 -8.19
C ILE A 119 -5.27 15.99 -8.05
N SER A 120 -5.94 15.82 -6.91
CA SER A 120 -7.09 16.64 -6.54
C SER A 120 -6.70 17.86 -5.70
N ASP A 121 -5.69 17.74 -4.85
CA ASP A 121 -5.24 18.78 -3.91
C ASP A 121 -3.75 18.65 -3.56
N PHE A 122 -3.11 19.77 -3.21
CA PHE A 122 -1.72 19.85 -2.76
C PHE A 122 -1.55 21.00 -1.76
N ALA A 123 -1.05 20.67 -0.56
CA ALA A 123 -0.83 21.60 0.55
C ALA A 123 0.43 21.25 1.34
#